data_AF-A0A7W1LWW4-F1
#
_entry.id   AF-A0A7W1LWW4-F1
#
_cell.length_a   1.000
_cell.length_b   1.000
_cell.length_c   1.000
_cell.angle_alpha   90.00
_cell.angle_beta   90.00
_cell.angle_gamma   90.00
#
_symmetry.space_group_name_H-M   'P 1'
#
loop_
_entity.id
_entity.type
_entity.pdbx_description
1 polymer ?
#
loop_
_entity_poly.entity_id
_entity_poly.type
_entity_poly.pdbx_seq_one_letter_code
_entity_poly.pdbx_strand_id
1 'polypeptide(L)' 'MWDTKRQIIWLAVGLSVGTFFVYSAAYDDDRRFDRDLFIFMEMLLILIILVMFYIYSRKKK' A
#
# COMPACT_ATOMS: atom_id res chain seq x y z
N MET A 1 -4.86 -24.35 -4.46
CA MET A 1 -3.94 -23.26 -4.87
C MET A 1 -3.48 -22.49 -3.63
N TRP A 2 -2.43 -22.95 -2.95
CA TRP A 2 -1.85 -22.30 -1.76
C TRP A 2 -1.38 -20.85 -2.03
N ASP A 3 -1.05 -20.59 -3.29
CA ASP A 3 -0.56 -19.33 -3.81
C ASP A 3 -1.53 -18.13 -3.69
N THR A 4 -2.82 -18.32 -3.95
CA THR A 4 -3.81 -17.22 -3.92
C THR A 4 -4.04 -16.71 -2.50
N LYS A 5 -4.08 -17.63 -1.52
CA LYS A 5 -4.22 -17.27 -0.10
C LYS A 5 -3.04 -16.45 0.40
N ARG A 6 -1.81 -16.87 0.05
CA ARG A 6 -0.58 -16.14 0.38
C ARG A 6 -0.52 -14.76 -0.30
N GLN A 7 -0.98 -14.66 -1.54
CA GLN A 7 -1.01 -13.39 -2.28
C GLN A 7 -1.96 -12.37 -1.63
N ILE A 8 -3.11 -12.82 -1.13
CA ILE A 8 -4.05 -11.96 -0.38
C ILE A 8 -3.44 -11.53 0.97
N ILE A 9 -2.75 -12.44 1.66
CA ILE A 9 -2.07 -12.10 2.93
C ILE A 9 -0.98 -11.05 2.69
N TRP A 10 -0.15 -11.19 1.65
CA TRP A 10 0.85 -10.18 1.29
C TRP A 10 0.25 -8.83 0.90
N LEU A 11 -0.90 -8.85 0.22
CA LEU A 11 -1.68 -7.64 -0.08
C LEU A 11 -2.13 -6.94 1.19
N ALA A 12 -2.79 -7.68 2.08
CA ALA A 12 -3.32 -7.15 3.32
C ALA A 12 -2.20 -6.61 4.23
N VAL A 13 -1.09 -7.34 4.35
CA VAL A 13 0.09 -6.93 5.13
C VAL A 13 0.76 -5.71 4.49
N GLY A 14 1.01 -5.71 3.18
CA GLY A 14 1.65 -4.59 2.48
C GLY A 14 0.82 -3.31 2.54
N LEU A 15 -0.50 -3.43 2.43
CA LEU A 15 -1.40 -2.29 2.55
C LEU A 15 -1.45 -1.78 3.99
N SER A 16 -1.64 -2.65 4.99
CA SER A 16 -1.69 -2.25 6.40
C SER A 16 -0.38 -1.58 6.87
N VAL A 17 0.76 -2.19 6.52
CA VAL A 17 2.08 -1.64 6.88
C VAL A 17 2.35 -0.36 6.13
N GLY A 18 2.06 -0.31 4.82
CA GLY A 18 2.24 0.88 4.01
C GLY A 18 1.41 2.06 4.50
N THR A 19 0.12 1.85 4.77
CA THR A 19 -0.78 2.88 5.33
C THR A 19 -0.28 3.38 6.68
N PHE A 20 0.29 2.51 7.54
CA PHE A 20 0.86 2.93 8.81
C PHE A 20 2.07 3.88 8.64
N PHE A 21 2.98 3.55 7.70
CA PHE A 21 4.11 4.42 7.38
C PHE A 21 3.67 5.74 6.76
N VAL A 22 2.73 5.69 5.81
CA VAL A 22 2.16 6.87 5.16
C VAL A 22 1.45 7.76 6.18
N TYR A 23 0.70 7.17 7.10
CA TYR A 23 0.05 7.89 8.20
C TYR A 23 1.07 8.63 9.07
N SER A 24 2.17 7.95 9.45
CA SER A 24 3.23 8.59 10.23
C SER A 24 3.97 9.67 9.44
N ALA A 25 4.15 9.50 8.13
CA ALA A 25 4.83 10.44 7.26
C ALA A 25 3.98 11.70 6.96
N ALA A 26 2.66 11.59 7.09
CA ALA A 26 1.75 12.71 6.91
C ALA A 26 1.66 13.64 8.13
N TYR A 27 2.34 13.31 9.24
CA TYR A 27 2.54 14.24 10.35
C TYR A 27 3.75 15.13 10.07
N ASP A 28 3.49 16.43 10.02
CA ASP A 28 4.52 17.47 9.88
C ASP A 28 5.26 17.70 11.22
N ASP A 29 6.34 18.48 11.21
CA ASP A 29 7.21 18.74 12.38
C ASP A 29 6.42 19.36 13.57
N ASP A 30 5.36 20.11 13.28
CA ASP A 30 4.43 20.69 14.26
C ASP A 30 3.33 19.70 14.74
N ARG A 31 3.44 18.41 14.42
CA ARG A 31 2.42 17.36 14.63
C ARG A 31 1.08 17.67 13.97
N ARG A 32 1.06 18.52 12.95
CA ARG A 32 -0.12 18.75 12.12
C ARG A 32 -0.22 17.65 11.09
N PHE A 33 -1.40 17.03 11.03
CA PHE A 33 -1.68 16.01 10.03
C PHE A 33 -2.12 16.67 8.73
N ASP A 34 -1.31 16.52 7.68
CA ASP A 34 -1.64 16.99 6.34
C ASP A 34 -2.47 15.92 5.61
N ARG A 35 -3.76 16.19 5.45
CA ARG A 35 -4.70 15.27 4.80
C ARG A 35 -4.42 15.11 3.31
N ASP A 36 -4.00 16.18 2.63
CA ASP A 36 -3.76 16.13 1.19
C ASP A 36 -2.49 15.33 0.90
N LEU A 37 -1.45 15.52 1.72
CA LEU A 37 -0.23 14.74 1.66
C LEU A 37 -0.50 13.25 1.93
N PHE A 38 -1.29 12.94 2.97
CA PHE A 38 -1.69 11.58 3.29
C PHE A 38 -2.41 10.91 2.12
N ILE A 39 -3.43 11.56 1.56
CA ILE A 39 -4.21 11.00 0.44
C ILE A 39 -3.31 10.78 -0.78
N PHE A 40 -2.42 11.72 -1.07
CA PHE A 40 -1.47 11.58 -2.19
C PHE A 40 -0.56 10.37 -2.00
N MET A 41 0.08 10.24 -0.84
CA MET A 41 0.96 9.12 -0.51
C MET A 41 0.21 7.78 -0.48
N GLU A 42 -1.01 7.75 0.07
CA GLU A 42 -1.86 6.56 0.15
C GLU A 42 -2.28 6.09 -1.26
N MET A 43 -2.67 7.01 -2.15
CA MET A 43 -2.98 6.68 -3.54
C MET A 43 -1.76 6.12 -4.28
N LEU A 44 -0.57 6.67 -4.03
CA LEU A 44 0.67 6.19 -4.63
C LEU A 44 1.01 4.77 -4.15
N LEU A 45 0.84 4.50 -2.84
CA LEU A 45 0.98 3.16 -2.26
C LEU A 45 0.04 2.16 -2.93
N ILE A 46 -1.26 2.48 -2.99
CA ILE A 46 -2.28 1.61 -3.61
C ILE A 46 -1.94 1.35 -5.09
N LEU A 47 -1.47 2.38 -5.81
CA LEU A 47 -1.06 2.26 -7.20
C LEU A 47 0.11 1.28 -7.36
N ILE A 48 1.16 1.39 -6.54
CA ILE A 48 2.30 0.45 -6.56
C ILE A 48 1.84 -0.98 -6.26
N ILE A 49 1.00 -1.15 -5.23
CA ILE A 49 0.45 -2.45 -4.85
C ILE A 49 -0.35 -3.07 -6.02
N LEU A 50 -1.20 -2.29 -6.67
CA LEU A 50 -1.97 -2.74 -7.84
C LEU A 50 -1.07 -3.12 -9.01
N VAL A 51 -0.03 -2.34 -9.29
CA VAL A 51 0.94 -2.63 -10.37
C VAL A 51 1.69 -3.92 -10.07
N MET A 52 2.20 -4.10 -8.86
CA MET A 52 2.87 -5.35 -8.45
C MET A 52 1.92 -6.54 -8.56
N PHE A 53 0.67 -6.40 -8.12
CA PHE A 53 -0.33 -7.45 -8.22
C PHE A 53 -0.66 -7.79 -9.68
N TYR A 54 -0.80 -6.78 -10.54
CA TYR A 54 -1.03 -6.94 -11.96
C TYR A 54 0.13 -7.71 -12.63
N ILE A 55 1.38 -7.29 -12.38
CA ILE A 55 2.58 -7.96 -12.92
C ILE A 55 2.65 -9.42 -12.43
N TYR A 56 2.40 -9.66 -11.15
CA TYR A 56 2.45 -11.00 -10.57
C TYR A 56 1.35 -11.91 -11.11
N SER A 57 0.15 -11.36 -11.31
CA SER A 57 -0.97 -12.07 -11.96
C SER A 57 -0.65 -12.44 -13.40
N ARG A 58 0.02 -11.56 -14.15
CA ARG A 58 0.41 -11.80 -15.55
C ARG A 58 1.44 -12.90 -15.71
N LYS A 59 2.35 -13.10 -14.74
CA LYS A 59 3.33 -14.21 -14.78
C LYS A 59 2.73 -15.59 -14.50
N LYS A 60 1.49 -15.68 -14.00
CA LYS A 60 0.79 -16.95 -13.75
C LYS A 60 -0.11 -17.40 -14.92
N LYS A 61 -0.27 -16.58 -15.96
CA LYS A 61 -0.81 -17.00 -17.26
C LYS A 61 0.35 -17.31 -18.20
#